data_AF-A0A1M2VW96-F1
#
_entry.id   AF-A0A1M2VW96-F1
#
_cell.length_a   1.000
_cell.length_b   1.000
_cell.length_c   1.000
_cell.angle_alpha   90.00
_cell.angle_beta   90.00
_cell.angle_gamma   90.00
#
_symmetry.space_group_name_H-M   'P 1'
#
loop_
_entity.id
_entity.type
_entity.pdbx_description
1 polymer ?
#
loop_
_entity_poly.entity_id
_entity_poly.type
_entity_poly.pdbx_seq_one_letter_code
_entity_poly.pdbx_strand_id
1 'polypeptide(L)'
;MVKVDPLPAYTKPELASAQARKSMLASLKGEKDPNFEIRGDPVKAARAFYRLSEMESPPFRLVLGKDSLAASRAKMSSFSEEMEEYAVWSEDIELD
;
A
#
# COMPACT_ATOMS: atom_id res chain seq x y z
N MET A 1 9.22 10.25 -27.74
CA MET A 1 9.56 9.91 -26.34
C MET A 1 10.50 8.72 -26.37
N VAL A 2 11.73 8.86 -25.88
CA VAL A 2 12.71 7.76 -25.85
C VAL A 2 12.30 6.80 -24.74
N LYS A 3 12.08 5.53 -25.07
CA LYS A 3 11.86 4.47 -24.07
C LYS A 3 13.23 3.96 -23.64
N VAL A 4 13.56 4.17 -22.37
CA VAL A 4 14.80 3.68 -21.76
C VAL A 4 14.47 2.38 -21.03
N ASP A 5 15.33 1.38 -21.18
CA ASP A 5 15.18 0.12 -20.45
C ASP A 5 15.39 0.35 -18.94
N PRO A 6 14.61 -0.33 -18.09
CA PRO A 6 14.76 -0.22 -16.64
C PRO A 6 16.13 -0.76 -16.21
N LEU A 7 16.74 -0.12 -15.21
CA LEU A 7 18.02 -0.57 -14.65
C LEU A 7 17.90 -2.01 -14.09
N PRO A 8 18.96 -2.85 -14.17
CA PRO A 8 18.91 -4.24 -13.72
C PRO A 8 18.47 -4.43 -12.26
N ALA A 9 18.73 -3.43 -11.39
CA ALA A 9 18.28 -3.46 -10.01
C ALA A 9 16.76 -3.53 -9.84
N TYR A 10 15.99 -3.02 -10.82
CA TYR A 10 14.52 -2.95 -10.78
C TYR A 10 13.83 -4.04 -11.62
N THR A 11 14.58 -4.90 -12.31
CA THR A 11 14.02 -5.97 -13.16
C THR A 11 13.92 -7.31 -12.45
N LYS A 12 14.36 -7.39 -11.20
CA LYS A 12 14.35 -8.61 -10.37
C LYS A 12 12.89 -9.07 -10.12
N PRO A 13 12.51 -10.31 -10.50
CA PRO A 13 11.12 -10.77 -10.45
C PRO A 13 10.56 -10.90 -9.02
N GLU A 14 11.41 -11.04 -8.02
CA GLU A 14 11.06 -11.09 -6.60
C GLU A 14 10.66 -9.73 -6.00
N LEU A 15 10.96 -8.62 -6.68
CA LEU A 15 10.61 -7.29 -6.20
C LEU A 15 9.13 -7.01 -6.41
N ALA A 16 8.46 -6.52 -5.35
CA ALA A 16 7.07 -6.09 -5.41
C ALA A 16 6.84 -5.02 -6.52
N SER A 17 7.80 -4.12 -6.73
CA SER A 17 7.75 -3.10 -7.78
C SER A 17 7.81 -3.69 -9.20
N ALA A 18 8.63 -4.72 -9.42
CA ALA A 18 8.72 -5.41 -10.70
C ALA A 18 7.43 -6.18 -11.02
N GLN A 19 6.86 -6.84 -10.01
CA GLN A 19 5.58 -7.55 -10.13
C GLN A 19 4.42 -6.59 -10.40
N ALA A 20 4.34 -5.47 -9.67
CA ALA A 20 3.31 -4.44 -9.87
C ALA A 20 3.40 -3.81 -11.26
N ARG A 21 4.62 -3.48 -11.73
CA ARG A 21 4.84 -2.96 -13.09
C ARG A 21 4.39 -3.97 -14.14
N LYS A 22 4.74 -5.24 -13.98
CA LYS A 22 4.33 -6.32 -14.91
C LYS A 22 2.82 -6.40 -15.02
N SER A 23 2.12 -6.41 -13.88
CA SER A 23 0.66 -6.47 -13.84
C SER A 23 0.01 -5.23 -14.47
N MET A 24 0.51 -4.03 -14.17
CA MET A 24 0.03 -2.78 -14.78
C MET A 24 0.21 -2.79 -16.31
N LEU A 25 1.34 -3.28 -16.81
CA LEU A 25 1.57 -3.39 -18.25
C LEU A 25 0.66 -4.44 -18.91
N ALA A 26 0.37 -5.54 -18.22
CA ALA A 26 -0.57 -6.56 -18.67
C ALA A 26 -2.00 -6.01 -18.75
N SER A 27 -2.45 -5.26 -17.74
CA SER A 27 -3.80 -4.67 -17.73
C SER A 27 -4.01 -3.65 -18.83
N LEU A 28 -2.99 -2.86 -19.19
CA LEU A 28 -3.02 -1.95 -20.35
C LEU A 28 -3.18 -2.67 -21.69
N LYS A 29 -2.84 -3.97 -21.75
CA LYS A 29 -3.05 -4.83 -22.92
C LYS A 29 -4.38 -5.61 -22.87
N GLY A 30 -5.19 -5.37 -21.83
CA GLY A 30 -6.43 -6.13 -21.58
C GLY A 30 -6.20 -7.52 -21.00
N GLU A 31 -4.97 -7.85 -20.61
CA GLU A 31 -4.64 -9.12 -19.96
C GLU A 31 -4.94 -9.04 -18.45
N LYS A 32 -5.42 -10.14 -17.87
CA LYS A 32 -5.68 -10.25 -16.44
C LYS A 32 -4.48 -10.90 -15.75
N ASP A 33 -3.93 -10.23 -14.74
CA ASP A 33 -2.94 -10.82 -13.85
C ASP A 33 -3.66 -11.37 -12.60
N PRO A 34 -3.59 -12.69 -12.33
CA PRO A 34 -4.24 -13.29 -11.16
C PRO A 34 -3.70 -12.75 -9.82
N ASN A 35 -2.48 -12.18 -9.80
CA ASN A 35 -1.91 -11.58 -8.59
C ASN A 35 -2.53 -10.22 -8.24
N PHE A 36 -3.23 -9.58 -9.18
CA PHE A 36 -3.85 -8.26 -9.01
C PHE A 36 -5.36 -8.30 -9.26
N GLU A 37 -5.96 -9.46 -9.03
CA GLU A 37 -7.40 -9.60 -9.01
C GLU A 37 -7.97 -8.81 -7.82
N ILE A 38 -8.88 -7.87 -8.10
CA ILE A 38 -9.57 -7.12 -7.05
C ILE A 38 -10.55 -8.06 -6.35
N ARG A 39 -10.14 -8.57 -5.19
CA ARG A 39 -10.96 -9.42 -4.33
C ARG A 39 -11.83 -8.53 -3.44
N GLY A 40 -13.08 -8.30 -3.83
CA GLY A 40 -14.00 -7.49 -3.04
C GLY A 40 -15.31 -7.15 -3.76
N ASP A 41 -16.26 -6.60 -3.02
CA ASP A 41 -17.54 -6.12 -3.54
C ASP A 41 -17.51 -4.58 -3.59
N PRO A 42 -17.37 -3.98 -4.80
CA PRO A 42 -17.28 -2.54 -4.94
C PRO A 42 -18.56 -1.82 -4.51
N VAL A 43 -19.73 -2.47 -4.59
CA VAL A 43 -21.00 -1.88 -4.16
C VAL A 43 -21.03 -1.77 -2.63
N LYS A 44 -20.51 -2.77 -1.91
CA LYS A 44 -20.33 -2.68 -0.45
C LYS A 44 -19.33 -1.60 -0.06
N ALA A 45 -18.22 -1.46 -0.79
CA ALA A 45 -17.24 -0.41 -0.56
C ALA A 45 -17.84 0.99 -0.76
N ALA A 46 -18.57 1.22 -1.87
CA ALA A 46 -19.24 2.48 -2.13
C ALA A 46 -20.22 2.87 -1.00
N ARG A 47 -21.00 1.91 -0.49
CA ARG A 47 -21.88 2.15 0.67
C ARG A 47 -21.11 2.55 1.93
N ALA A 48 -19.92 2.01 2.17
CA ALA A 48 -19.09 2.42 3.29
C ALA A 48 -18.60 3.86 3.13
N PHE A 49 -18.27 4.30 1.91
CA PHE A 49 -17.90 5.69 1.64
C PHE A 49 -19.07 6.66 1.86
N TYR A 50 -20.29 6.31 1.45
CA TYR A 50 -21.46 7.14 1.75
C TYR A 50 -21.67 7.31 3.26
N ARG A 51 -21.59 6.22 4.03
CA ARG A 51 -21.66 6.29 5.50
C ARG A 51 -20.57 7.16 6.09
N LEU A 52 -19.34 7.07 5.58
CA LEU A 52 -18.22 7.92 6.01
C LEU A 52 -18.51 9.41 5.77
N SER A 53 -19.16 9.76 4.65
CA SER A 53 -19.49 11.15 4.32
C SER A 53 -20.59 11.76 5.20
N GLU A 54 -21.40 10.93 5.85
CA GLU A 54 -22.50 11.35 6.73
C GLU A 54 -22.06 11.47 8.20
N MET A 55 -20.80 11.11 8.53
CA MET A 55 -20.29 11.21 9.90
C MET A 55 -19.98 12.67 10.25
N GLU A 56 -20.39 13.10 11.45
CA GLU A 56 -20.07 14.45 11.97
C GLU A 56 -18.55 14.65 12.15
N SER A 57 -17.84 13.61 12.57
CA SER A 57 -16.38 13.60 12.72
C SER A 57 -15.79 12.35 12.05
N PRO A 58 -15.53 12.40 10.73
CA PRO A 58 -15.03 11.25 10.00
C PRO A 58 -13.54 11.00 10.31
N PRO A 59 -13.09 9.73 10.39
CA PRO A 59 -11.67 9.41 10.50
C PRO A 59 -10.90 9.85 9.25
N PHE A 60 -9.65 10.27 9.43
CA PHE A 60 -8.76 10.65 8.32
C PHE A 60 -8.43 9.48 7.39
N ARG A 61 -8.32 8.26 7.94
CA ARG A 61 -8.06 7.03 7.18
C ARG A 61 -9.08 5.95 7.57
N LEU A 62 -9.76 5.38 6.57
CA LEU A 62 -10.66 4.25 6.72
C LEU A 62 -10.11 3.05 5.95
N VAL A 63 -9.83 1.95 6.66
CA VAL A 63 -9.38 0.69 6.05
C VAL A 63 -10.60 -0.20 5.78
N LEU A 64 -10.77 -0.63 4.52
CA LEU A 64 -11.88 -1.47 4.08
C LEU A 64 -11.36 -2.85 3.64
N GLY A 65 -11.98 -3.92 4.15
CA GLY A 65 -11.57 -5.31 3.87
C GLY A 65 -10.78 -5.93 5.02
N LYS A 66 -11.01 -7.23 5.28
CA LYS A 66 -10.37 -7.95 6.40
C LYS A 66 -8.88 -8.19 6.15
N ASP A 67 -8.54 -8.48 4.91
CA ASP A 67 -7.18 -8.61 4.40
C ASP A 67 -6.39 -7.30 4.55
N SER A 68 -6.98 -6.18 4.10
CA SER A 68 -6.39 -4.85 4.23
C SER A 68 -6.22 -4.44 5.68
N LEU A 69 -7.17 -4.80 6.56
CA LEU A 69 -7.08 -4.55 7.99
C LEU A 69 -5.95 -5.36 8.64
N ALA A 70 -5.81 -6.64 8.28
CA ALA A 70 -4.72 -7.48 8.77
C ALA A 70 -3.35 -6.94 8.31
N ALA A 71 -3.21 -6.59 7.03
CA ALA A 71 -1.98 -6.00 6.48
C ALA A 71 -1.64 -4.65 7.14
N SER A 72 -2.64 -3.79 7.36
CA SER A 72 -2.44 -2.49 8.02
C SER A 72 -1.99 -2.65 9.47
N ARG A 73 -2.55 -3.62 10.20
CA ARG A 73 -2.13 -3.93 11.57
C ARG A 73 -0.71 -4.49 11.62
N ALA A 74 -0.38 -5.42 10.74
CA ALA A 74 0.96 -5.97 10.65
C ALA A 74 2.00 -4.87 10.37
N LYS A 75 1.71 -3.99 9.41
CA LYS A 75 2.57 -2.84 9.09
C LYS A 75 2.70 -1.87 10.26
N MET A 76 1.63 -1.61 11.00
CA MET A 76 1.70 -0.73 12.17
C MET A 76 2.56 -1.35 13.27
N SER A 77 2.43 -2.66 13.52
CA SER A 77 3.26 -3.37 14.49
C SER A 77 4.73 -3.28 14.12
N SER A 78 5.09 -3.66 12.89
CA SER A 78 6.49 -3.63 12.45
C SER A 78 7.07 -2.21 12.49
N PHE A 79 6.29 -1.21 12.08
CA PHE A 79 6.73 0.19 12.14
C PHE A 79 6.91 0.68 13.58
N SER A 80 6.00 0.35 14.49
CA SER A 80 6.14 0.67 15.92
C SER A 80 7.37 -0.01 16.54
N GLU A 81 7.62 -1.27 16.19
CA GLU A 81 8.78 -2.04 16.66
C GLU A 81 10.09 -1.41 16.16
N GLU A 82 10.20 -1.11 14.87
CA GLU A 82 11.37 -0.44 14.29
C GLU A 82 11.58 0.96 14.90
N MET A 83 10.51 1.72 15.13
CA MET A 83 10.61 3.04 15.75
C MET A 83 11.21 2.95 17.15
N GLU A 84 10.81 1.96 17.95
CA GLU A 84 11.34 1.77 19.30
C GLU A 84 12.78 1.24 19.27
N GLU A 85 13.11 0.32 18.35
CA GLU A 85 14.47 -0.22 18.18
C GLU A 85 15.51 0.89 17.95
N TYR A 86 15.15 1.90 17.17
CA TYR A 86 16.03 3.02 16.83
C TYR A 86 15.74 4.30 17.62
N ALA A 87 14.89 4.26 18.65
CA ALA A 87 14.52 5.44 19.43
C ALA A 87 15.73 6.16 20.04
N VAL A 88 16.74 5.39 20.49
CA VAL A 88 17.99 5.91 21.06
C VAL A 88 18.78 6.81 20.11
N TRP A 89 18.58 6.70 18.79
CA TRP A 89 19.22 7.60 17.81
C TRP A 89 18.60 9.00 17.79
N SER A 90 17.50 9.19 18.51
CA SER A 90 16.87 10.50 18.70
C SER A 90 17.35 11.22 19.96
N GLU A 91 18.25 10.62 20.74
CA GLU A 91 18.84 11.27 21.93
C GLU A 91 19.97 12.23 21.50
N ASP A 92 20.09 13.36 22.22
CA ASP A 92 21.14 14.39 22.05
C ASP A 92 21.23 15.04 20.65
N ILE A 93 20.09 15.19 19.96
CA ILE A 93 20.01 15.86 18.65
C ILE A 93 19.40 17.27 18.73
N GLU A 94 19.00 17.71 19.92
CA GLU A 94 18.47 19.04 20.18
C GLU A 94 19.57 20.12 20.04
N LEU A 95 19.17 21.33 19.66
CA LEU A 95 20.05 22.50 19.67
C LEU A 95 20.18 23.02 21.10
N ASP A 96 21.42 23.37 21.51
CA ASP A 96 21.74 24.04 22.79
C ASP A 96 20.89 25.31 23.04
#